data_AF-A0A0Q8CN95-F1
#
_entry.id   AF-A0A0Q8CN95-F1
#
_cell.length_a   1.000
_cell.length_b   1.000
_cell.length_c   1.000
_cell.angle_alpha   90.00
_cell.angle_beta   90.00
_cell.angle_gamma   90.00
#
_symmetry.space_group_name_H-M   'P 1'
#
loop_
_entity.id
_entity.type
_entity.pdbx_description
1 polymer ?
#
loop_
_entity_poly.entity_id
_entity_poly.type
_entity_poly.pdbx_seq_one_letter_code
_entity_poly.pdbx_strand_id
1 'polypeptide(L)'
;MRGLRFSGFSLIMMGLAVLAVVVLAPAAQSWVAQRQQIAALQQAVAAEKSEVDSLTAERERWNDKTFITTQARERLAYVMPGEVSFLVINDLPAAAAAAEPAPVSTEVQATKSDWMHSLFASAMAAGLAPVAPEGSSK
;
A
#
# COMPACT_ATOMS: atom_id res chain seq x y z
N MET A 1 -30.54 -52.88 44.73
CA MET A 1 -31.21 -52.05 43.70
C MET A 1 -32.26 -51.19 44.39
N ARG A 2 -31.99 -49.90 44.58
CA ARG A 2 -32.86 -48.99 45.35
C ARG A 2 -33.92 -48.47 44.38
N GLY A 3 -35.10 -49.07 44.39
CA GLY A 3 -36.19 -48.70 43.48
C GLY A 3 -36.51 -47.22 43.64
N LEU A 4 -36.44 -46.49 42.52
CA LEU A 4 -36.98 -45.14 42.41
C LEU A 4 -38.46 -45.22 42.83
N ARG A 5 -38.75 -44.77 44.05
CA ARG A 5 -40.11 -44.63 44.53
C ARG A 5 -40.67 -43.46 43.74
N PHE A 6 -41.35 -43.76 42.63
CA PHE A 6 -42.07 -42.79 41.81
C PHE A 6 -43.20 -42.20 42.68
N SER A 7 -42.83 -41.22 43.50
CA SER A 7 -43.73 -40.43 44.32
C SER A 7 -44.27 -39.31 43.44
N GLY A 8 -45.55 -38.92 43.63
CA GLY A 8 -46.13 -37.76 42.94
C GLY A 8 -45.28 -36.49 43.08
N PHE A 9 -44.50 -36.38 44.16
CA PHE A 9 -43.49 -35.33 44.33
C PHE A 9 -42.41 -35.31 43.24
N SER A 10 -41.93 -36.49 42.80
CA SER A 10 -40.94 -36.58 41.72
C SER A 10 -41.51 -36.13 40.37
N LEU A 11 -42.79 -36.41 40.13
CA LEU A 11 -43.51 -35.93 38.94
C LEU A 11 -43.68 -34.41 38.98
N ILE A 12 -44.03 -33.85 40.15
CA ILE A 12 -44.13 -32.40 40.35
C ILE A 12 -42.77 -31.72 40.15
N MET A 13 -41.69 -32.27 40.71
CA MET A 13 -40.33 -31.74 40.53
C MET A 13 -39.88 -31.80 39.06
N MET A 14 -40.16 -32.90 38.36
CA MET A 14 -39.89 -33.02 36.93
C MET A 14 -40.66 -31.95 36.14
N GLY A 15 -41.95 -31.76 36.44
CA GLY A 15 -42.77 -30.73 35.81
C GLY A 15 -42.22 -29.31 36.04
N LEU A 16 -41.81 -29.01 37.28
CA LEU A 16 -41.17 -27.73 37.63
C LEU A 16 -39.83 -27.53 36.90
N ALA A 17 -39.00 -28.56 36.80
CA ALA A 17 -37.74 -28.48 36.07
C ALA A 17 -37.96 -28.20 34.58
N VAL A 18 -38.91 -28.89 33.95
CA VAL A 18 -39.29 -28.65 32.55
C VAL A 18 -39.82 -27.23 32.37
N LEU A 19 -40.72 -26.78 33.25
CA LEU A 19 -41.28 -25.43 33.18
C LEU A 19 -40.19 -24.36 33.34
N ALA A 20 -39.25 -24.55 34.27
CA ALA A 20 -38.11 -23.66 34.43
C ALA A 20 -37.28 -23.57 33.14
N VAL A 21 -36.94 -24.70 32.52
CA VAL A 21 -36.18 -24.71 31.25
C VAL A 21 -36.94 -23.99 30.14
N VAL A 22 -38.26 -24.22 30.00
CA VAL A 22 -39.07 -23.57 28.97
C VAL A 22 -39.10 -22.05 29.14
N VAL A 23 -39.16 -21.55 30.38
CA VAL A 23 -39.15 -20.11 30.67
C VAL A 23 -37.77 -19.50 30.51
N LEU A 24 -36.69 -20.21 30.88
CA LEU A 24 -35.33 -19.67 30.84
C LEU A 24 -34.66 -19.79 29.47
N ALA A 25 -35.04 -20.78 28.64
CA ALA A 25 -34.40 -21.02 27.34
C ALA A 25 -34.43 -19.80 26.40
N PRO A 26 -35.55 -19.05 26.26
CA PRO A 26 -35.58 -17.83 25.44
C PRO A 26 -34.60 -16.76 25.92
N ALA A 27 -34.43 -16.61 27.23
CA ALA A 27 -33.51 -15.64 27.81
C ALA A 27 -32.03 -16.01 27.58
N ALA A 28 -31.70 -17.30 27.66
CA ALA A 28 -30.36 -17.78 27.32
C ALA A 28 -30.05 -17.55 25.84
N GLN A 29 -31.01 -17.85 24.96
CA GLN A 29 -30.89 -17.62 23.51
C GLN A 29 -30.68 -16.13 23.19
N SER A 30 -31.50 -15.25 23.78
CA SER A 30 -31.40 -13.81 23.54
C SER A 30 -30.09 -13.22 24.05
N TRP A 31 -29.58 -13.69 25.19
CA TRP A 31 -28.28 -13.27 25.72
C TRP A 31 -27.12 -13.61 24.78
N VAL A 32 -27.13 -14.81 24.18
CA VAL A 32 -26.12 -15.20 23.18
C VAL A 32 -26.23 -14.34 21.92
N ALA A 33 -27.45 -14.10 21.43
CA ALA A 33 -27.68 -13.24 20.27
C ALA A 33 -27.20 -11.80 20.52
N GLN A 34 -27.47 -11.25 21.70
CA GLN A 34 -26.99 -9.92 22.10
C GLN A 34 -25.46 -9.84 22.14
N ARG A 35 -24.78 -10.88 22.65
CA ARG A 35 -23.30 -10.95 22.66
C ARG A 35 -22.73 -10.90 21.24
N GLN A 36 -23.33 -11.63 20.30
CA GLN A 36 -22.92 -11.61 18.90
C GLN A 36 -23.15 -10.24 18.27
N GLN A 37 -24.29 -9.61 18.54
CA GLN A 37 -24.61 -8.27 18.04
C GLN A 37 -23.63 -7.21 18.56
N ILE A 38 -23.27 -7.25 19.85
CA ILE A 38 -22.27 -6.35 20.43
C ILE A 38 -20.91 -6.55 19.77
N ALA A 39 -20.47 -7.79 19.56
CA ALA A 39 -19.20 -8.08 18.91
C ALA A 39 -19.15 -7.55 17.48
N ALA A 40 -20.23 -7.74 16.70
CA ALA A 40 -20.34 -7.21 15.35
C ALA A 40 -20.33 -5.67 15.31
N LEU A 41 -21.07 -5.02 16.20
CA LEU A 41 -21.10 -3.56 16.32
C LEU A 41 -19.73 -2.99 16.71
N GLN A 42 -19.02 -3.64 17.63
CA GLN A 42 -17.67 -3.23 18.02
C GLN A 42 -16.68 -3.34 16.85
N GLN A 43 -16.78 -4.38 16.03
CA GLN A 43 -15.96 -4.52 14.83
C GLN A 43 -16.27 -3.42 13.81
N ALA A 44 -17.55 -3.09 13.59
CA ALA A 44 -17.95 -2.00 12.69
C ALA A 44 -17.39 -0.66 13.15
N VAL A 45 -17.54 -0.31 14.43
CA VAL A 45 -16.99 0.93 15.01
C VAL A 45 -15.46 1.00 14.88
N ALA A 46 -14.77 -0.13 15.08
CA ALA A 46 -13.31 -0.18 14.93
C ALA A 46 -12.88 0.09 13.47
N ALA A 47 -13.60 -0.48 12.51
CA ALA A 47 -13.34 -0.25 11.08
C ALA A 47 -13.59 1.21 10.68
N GLU A 48 -14.74 1.77 11.05
CA GLU A 48 -15.08 3.17 10.76
C GLU A 48 -14.08 4.13 11.41
N LYS A 49 -13.65 3.86 12.64
CA LYS A 49 -12.64 4.69 13.32
C LYS A 49 -11.30 4.67 12.58
N SER A 50 -10.86 3.50 12.11
CA SER A 50 -9.64 3.39 11.31
C SER A 50 -9.73 4.18 10.00
N GLU A 51 -10.90 4.20 9.37
CA GLU A 51 -11.13 4.97 8.15
C GLU A 51 -11.07 6.47 8.43
N VAL A 52 -11.75 6.94 9.48
CA VAL A 52 -11.70 8.35 9.91
C VAL A 52 -10.27 8.79 10.25
N ASP A 53 -9.50 7.96 10.94
CA ASP A 53 -8.11 8.26 11.27
C ASP A 53 -7.25 8.38 10.00
N SER A 54 -7.46 7.49 9.02
CA SER A 54 -6.75 7.54 7.73
C SER A 54 -7.10 8.78 6.91
N LEU A 55 -8.38 9.14 6.84
CA LEU A 55 -8.87 10.33 6.14
C LEU A 55 -8.41 11.61 6.85
N THR A 56 -8.33 11.60 8.17
CA THR A 56 -7.82 12.74 8.95
C THR A 56 -6.33 12.94 8.68
N ALA A 57 -5.53 11.87 8.69
CA ALA A 57 -4.11 11.93 8.36
C ALA A 57 -3.87 12.37 6.90
N GLU A 58 -4.70 11.92 5.97
CA GLU A 58 -4.66 12.41 4.59
C GLU A 58 -5.03 13.89 4.52
N ARG A 59 -6.10 14.32 5.19
CA ARG A 59 -6.48 15.74 5.22
C ARG A 59 -5.41 16.63 5.84
N GLU A 60 -4.70 16.17 6.87
CA GLU A 60 -3.54 16.88 7.44
C GLU A 60 -2.39 17.00 6.44
N ARG A 61 -2.09 15.94 5.67
CA ARG A 61 -1.08 15.99 4.60
C ARG A 61 -1.45 16.98 3.50
N TRP A 62 -2.73 17.04 3.12
CA TRP A 62 -3.20 17.96 2.09
C TRP A 62 -3.29 19.41 2.57
N ASN A 63 -3.32 19.65 3.90
CA ASN A 63 -3.23 20.99 4.48
C ASN A 63 -1.81 21.59 4.41
N ASP A 64 -0.78 20.82 4.07
CA ASP A 64 0.55 21.36 3.79
C ASP A 64 0.56 22.03 2.42
N LYS A 65 0.59 23.37 2.43
CA LYS A 65 0.59 24.25 1.24
C LYS A 65 1.65 23.85 0.20
N THR A 66 2.73 23.21 0.64
CA THR A 66 3.85 22.74 -0.18
C THR A 66 3.49 21.54 -1.06
N PHE A 67 2.55 20.69 -0.64
CA PHE A 67 2.10 19.52 -1.41
C PHE A 67 1.16 19.91 -2.55
N ILE A 68 0.22 20.84 -2.28
CA ILE A 68 -0.74 21.35 -3.28
C ILE A 68 0.00 22.07 -4.43
N THR A 69 1.01 22.88 -4.14
CA THR A 69 1.77 23.61 -5.17
C THR A 69 2.57 22.68 -6.08
N THR A 70 3.08 21.57 -5.54
CA THR A 70 3.84 20.57 -6.30
C THR A 70 2.92 19.81 -7.28
N GLN A 71 1.76 19.33 -6.81
CA GLN A 71 0.80 18.63 -7.68
C GLN A 71 0.13 19.54 -8.72
N ALA A 72 -0.15 20.79 -8.36
CA ALA A 72 -0.69 21.76 -9.31
C ALA A 72 0.32 22.12 -10.42
N ARG A 73 1.62 22.12 -10.12
CA ARG A 73 2.67 22.35 -11.11
C ARG A 73 2.79 21.19 -12.11
N GLU A 74 2.76 19.94 -11.63
CA GLU A 74 2.89 18.76 -12.50
C GLU A 74 1.68 18.55 -13.41
N ARG A 75 0.45 18.76 -12.92
CA ARG A 75 -0.77 18.46 -13.69
C ARG A 75 -1.42 19.66 -14.37
N LEU A 76 -1.34 20.84 -13.77
CA LEU A 76 -2.06 22.03 -14.23
C LEU A 76 -1.13 23.13 -14.76
N ALA A 77 0.18 22.87 -14.84
CA ALA A 77 1.19 23.85 -15.21
C ALA A 77 1.05 25.18 -14.42
N TYR A 78 0.70 25.07 -13.14
CA TYR A 78 0.50 26.25 -12.29
C TYR A 78 1.84 26.94 -12.04
N VAL A 79 1.93 28.22 -12.44
CA VAL A 79 3.14 29.06 -12.32
C VAL A 79 2.89 30.15 -11.28
N MET A 80 3.90 30.48 -10.46
CA MET A 80 3.79 31.64 -9.56
C MET A 80 3.79 32.94 -10.38
N PRO A 81 3.08 34.00 -9.95
CA PRO A 81 3.12 35.29 -10.64
C PRO A 81 4.56 35.82 -10.68
N GLY A 82 5.18 35.83 -11.86
CA GLY A 82 6.58 36.21 -12.10
C GLY A 82 7.47 35.13 -12.74
N GLU A 83 7.02 33.87 -12.86
CA GLU A 83 7.75 32.79 -13.55
C GLU A 83 7.32 32.65 -15.02
N VAL A 84 8.28 32.48 -15.94
CA VAL A 84 8.03 32.29 -17.39
C VAL A 84 7.95 30.79 -17.71
N SER A 85 6.78 30.33 -18.17
CA SER A 85 6.58 28.93 -18.57
C SER A 85 7.09 28.70 -20.00
N PHE A 86 8.05 27.79 -20.17
CA PHE A 86 8.51 27.33 -21.49
C PHE A 86 7.77 26.05 -21.87
N LEU A 87 6.84 26.14 -22.81
CA LEU A 87 6.21 24.98 -23.46
C LEU A 87 7.02 24.61 -24.70
N VAL A 88 7.75 23.49 -24.64
CA VAL A 88 8.41 22.91 -25.82
C VAL A 88 7.35 22.19 -26.65
N ILE A 89 6.79 22.89 -27.63
CA ILE A 89 5.96 22.28 -28.66
C ILE A 89 6.91 21.59 -29.63
N ASN A 90 7.02 20.26 -29.52
CA ASN A 90 7.68 19.45 -30.55
C ASN A 90 6.78 19.42 -31.79
N ASP A 91 6.92 20.42 -32.66
CA ASP A 91 6.31 20.47 -33.99
C ASP A 91 7.07 19.58 -34.99
N LEU A 92 7.47 18.38 -34.54
CA LEU A 92 8.02 17.38 -35.43
C LEU A 92 6.85 16.71 -36.15
N PRO A 93 6.86 16.64 -37.49
CA PRO A 93 5.83 15.93 -38.22
C PRO A 93 5.74 14.50 -37.68
N ALA A 94 4.52 13.99 -37.45
CA ALA A 94 4.28 12.67 -36.87
C ALA A 94 5.05 11.54 -37.58
N ALA A 95 5.42 11.73 -38.85
CA ALA A 95 6.29 10.84 -39.61
C ALA A 95 7.71 10.64 -39.02
N ALA A 96 8.24 11.58 -38.23
CA ALA A 96 9.52 11.44 -37.53
C ALA A 96 9.36 10.74 -36.15
N ALA A 97 8.18 10.84 -35.54
CA ALA A 97 7.86 10.18 -34.25
C ALA A 97 7.30 8.75 -34.43
N ALA A 98 6.78 8.44 -35.62
CA ALA A 98 6.23 7.14 -36.00
C ALA A 98 7.22 6.26 -36.76
N ALA A 99 8.53 6.48 -36.61
CA ALA A 99 9.49 5.45 -36.96
C ALA A 99 9.22 4.28 -36.01
N GLU A 100 8.55 3.24 -36.51
CA GLU A 100 8.39 2.01 -35.74
C GLU A 100 9.77 1.59 -35.24
N PRO A 101 9.91 1.29 -33.93
CA PRO A 101 11.18 0.79 -33.43
C PRO A 101 11.52 -0.45 -34.24
N ALA A 102 12.70 -0.42 -34.89
CA ALA A 102 13.17 -1.56 -35.67
C ALA A 102 13.03 -2.83 -34.82
N PRO A 103 12.57 -3.95 -35.41
CA PRO A 103 12.35 -5.18 -34.65
C PRO A 103 13.60 -5.53 -33.88
N VAL A 104 13.46 -5.61 -32.55
CA VAL A 104 14.55 -6.03 -31.66
C VAL A 104 14.96 -7.43 -32.06
N SER A 105 16.13 -7.53 -32.68
CA SER A 105 16.70 -8.82 -33.11
C SER A 105 16.97 -9.68 -31.87
N THR A 106 16.56 -10.94 -31.92
CA THR A 106 16.88 -11.95 -30.89
C THR A 106 18.32 -12.46 -30.98
N GLU A 107 19.05 -12.01 -32.00
CA GLU A 107 20.47 -12.26 -32.19
C GLU A 107 21.29 -11.27 -31.36
N VAL A 108 22.25 -11.77 -30.59
CA VAL A 108 23.19 -10.94 -29.84
C VAL A 108 24.10 -10.21 -30.84
N GLN A 109 23.83 -8.93 -31.07
CA GLN A 109 24.71 -8.09 -31.87
C GLN A 109 25.86 -7.59 -30.99
N ALA A 110 27.09 -7.89 -31.39
CA ALA A 110 28.27 -7.30 -30.78
C ALA A 110 28.36 -5.83 -31.22
N THR A 111 28.09 -4.91 -30.30
CA THR A 111 28.35 -3.48 -30.51
C THR A 111 29.84 -3.30 -30.82
N LYS A 112 30.17 -2.54 -31.89
CA LYS A 112 31.56 -2.31 -32.33
C LYS A 112 32.44 -1.65 -31.26
N SER A 113 31.83 -1.06 -30.24
CA SER A 113 32.49 -0.38 -29.13
C SER A 113 32.11 -1.01 -27.79
N ASP A 114 33.06 -1.74 -27.18
CA ASP A 114 32.94 -2.21 -25.81
C ASP A 114 33.37 -1.10 -24.84
N TRP A 115 32.43 -0.17 -24.61
CA TRP A 115 32.65 0.97 -23.72
C TRP A 115 33.01 0.51 -22.30
N MET A 116 32.47 -0.62 -21.84
CA MET A 116 32.71 -1.11 -20.48
C MET A 116 34.16 -1.57 -20.30
N HIS A 117 34.70 -2.31 -21.26
CA HIS A 117 36.13 -2.63 -21.26
C HIS A 117 37.00 -1.38 -21.37
N SER A 118 36.59 -0.38 -22.17
CA SER A 118 37.37 0.86 -22.32
C SER A 118 37.44 1.69 -21.02
N LEU A 119 36.35 1.74 -20.26
CA LEU A 119 36.31 2.43 -18.96
C LEU A 119 37.15 1.68 -17.93
N PHE A 120 37.05 0.35 -17.89
CA PHE A 120 37.83 -0.47 -16.98
C PHE A 120 39.33 -0.37 -17.27
N ALA A 121 39.72 -0.44 -18.55
CA ALA A 121 41.09 -0.27 -18.99
C ALA A 121 41.62 1.13 -18.66
N SER A 122 40.80 2.17 -18.80
CA SER A 122 41.20 3.54 -18.44
C SER A 122 41.42 3.70 -16.93
N ALA A 123 40.55 3.11 -16.10
CA ALA A 123 40.71 3.13 -14.65
C ALA A 123 41.96 2.38 -14.19
N MET A 124 42.22 1.20 -14.78
CA MET A 124 43.44 0.44 -14.52
C MET A 124 44.69 1.16 -15.02
N ALA A 125 44.64 1.77 -16.20
CA ALA A 125 45.74 2.55 -16.75
C ALA A 125 46.06 3.77 -15.88
N ALA A 126 45.04 4.46 -15.36
CA ALA A 126 45.22 5.56 -14.42
C ALA A 126 45.79 5.10 -13.07
N GLY A 127 45.37 3.94 -12.56
CA GLY A 127 45.88 3.38 -11.31
C GLY A 127 47.29 2.78 -11.41
N LEU A 128 47.69 2.31 -12.59
CA LEU A 128 49.00 1.72 -12.88
C LEU A 128 49.96 2.71 -13.54
N ALA A 129 49.52 3.93 -13.85
CA ALA A 129 50.37 4.96 -14.41
C ALA A 129 51.51 5.25 -13.41
N PRO A 130 52.79 5.13 -13.82
CA PRO A 130 53.88 5.53 -12.97
C PRO A 130 53.70 7.02 -12.64
N VAL A 131 53.74 7.37 -11.35
CA VAL A 131 53.80 8.77 -10.92
C VAL A 131 55.04 9.36 -11.60
N ALA A 132 54.84 10.30 -12.51
CA ALA A 132 55.94 10.99 -13.18
C ALA A 132 56.87 11.55 -12.10
N PRO A 133 58.19 11.23 -12.12
CA PRO A 133 59.09 11.79 -11.14
C PRO A 133 59.10 13.32 -11.32
N GLU A 134 58.66 14.04 -10.29
CA GLU A 134 58.89 15.48 -10.19
C GLU A 134 60.40 15.71 -10.24
N GLY A 135 60.87 16.36 -11.30
CA GLY A 135 62.27 16.77 -11.36
C GLY A 135 62.75 17.14 -12.75
N SER A 136 62.65 18.43 -13.07
CA SER A 136 63.84 19.26 -13.36
C SER A 136 63.42 20.51 -14.14
N SER A 137 63.00 21.54 -13.40
CA SER A 137 63.08 22.91 -13.89
C SER A 137 64.55 23.29 -14.02
N LYS A 138 64.99 23.64 -15.23
CA LYS A 138 66.12 24.51 -15.49
C LYS A 138 65.74 25.50 -16.57
#